data_AF-A0A7W1DWP1-F1
#
_entry.id   AF-A0A7W1DWP1-F1
#
_cell.length_a   1.000
_cell.length_b   1.000
_cell.length_c   1.000
_cell.angle_alpha   90.00
_cell.angle_beta   90.00
_cell.angle_gamma   90.00
#
_symmetry.space_group_name_H-M   'P 1'
#
loop_
_entity.id
_entity.type
_entity.pdbx_description
1 polymer ?
#
loop_
_entity_poly.entity_id
_entity_poly.type
_entity_poly.pdbx_seq_one_letter_code
_entity_poly.pdbx_strand_id
1 'polypeptide(L)'
;DMKWGTAQPMTYRDQELGMIRLRAFGTYSMRVGDPQLFVNQVVGSRGAFTTGAIEEFLRSIVLTEFNDLLGSLQTSILDIQGMSGEIATATRNALTDDFQRLGLQLTSFQISAITPPEEVQERIDERSGMAALGDMRTYMQYKTAQAIGDAANNPGGGGDAAATGVGLGAGLGMGQAMAQSMRDALATPAQPATAPTVTCPKCQATVAAGARFCTNCGTQLQAPGGIVCPKCDTENAAGAKFCTNCGTNLSGEE
;
A
#
# COMPACT_ATOMS: atom_id res chain seq x y z
N ASP A 1 38.01 -13.66 9.73
CA ASP A 1 37.12 -12.87 8.85
C ASP A 1 36.80 -11.54 9.49
N MET A 2 36.78 -10.48 8.69
CA MET A 2 36.46 -9.12 9.11
C MET A 2 35.07 -8.71 8.64
N LYS A 3 34.44 -7.80 9.38
CA LYS A 3 33.11 -7.29 9.04
C LYS A 3 33.26 -5.97 8.31
N TRP A 4 32.39 -5.74 7.33
CA TRP A 4 32.22 -4.44 6.71
C TRP A 4 30.74 -4.07 6.72
N GLY A 5 30.45 -2.79 6.69
CA GLY A 5 29.08 -2.32 6.62
C GLY A 5 28.96 -0.84 6.86
N THR A 6 27.89 -0.28 6.31
CA THR A 6 27.60 1.14 6.28
C THR A 6 27.10 1.58 7.65
N ALA A 7 27.85 2.41 8.37
CA ALA A 7 27.42 2.93 9.68
C ALA A 7 26.17 3.82 9.55
N GLN A 8 26.14 4.64 8.50
CA GLN A 8 25.01 5.49 8.14
C GLN A 8 24.36 4.98 6.85
N PRO A 9 23.03 5.13 6.69
CA PRO A 9 22.38 4.82 5.43
C PRO A 9 22.96 5.66 4.29
N MET A 10 23.25 5.01 3.18
CA MET A 10 23.62 5.67 1.93
C MET A 10 22.41 5.96 1.09
N THR A 11 22.50 7.01 0.29
CA THR A 11 21.45 7.34 -0.66
C THR A 11 21.69 6.55 -1.93
N TYR A 12 20.68 5.80 -2.36
CA TYR A 12 20.66 5.00 -3.58
C TYR A 12 19.56 5.51 -4.50
N ARG A 13 19.86 5.61 -5.80
CA ARG A 13 18.89 5.98 -6.82
C ARG A 13 18.28 4.72 -7.40
N ASP A 14 17.10 4.40 -6.91
CA ASP A 14 16.26 3.32 -7.40
C ASP A 14 15.45 3.76 -8.63
N GLN A 15 15.28 2.85 -9.60
CA GLN A 15 14.52 3.14 -10.82
C GLN A 15 13.01 3.22 -10.61
N GLU A 16 12.44 2.48 -9.66
CA GLU A 16 10.99 2.38 -9.41
C GLU A 16 10.54 3.23 -8.22
N LEU A 17 11.39 3.31 -7.20
CA LEU A 17 11.12 3.97 -5.92
C LEU A 17 11.74 5.36 -5.81
N GLY A 18 12.65 5.73 -6.71
CA GLY A 18 13.35 7.02 -6.69
C GLY A 18 14.52 7.03 -5.70
N MET A 19 14.67 8.10 -4.93
CA MET A 19 15.79 8.22 -3.98
C MET A 19 15.45 7.49 -2.68
N ILE A 20 16.07 6.35 -2.46
CA ILE A 20 15.92 5.56 -1.23
C ILE A 20 17.21 5.59 -0.43
N ARG A 21 17.10 5.36 0.88
CA ARG A 21 18.26 5.12 1.72
C ARG A 21 18.44 3.63 1.90
N LEU A 22 19.67 3.14 1.85
CA LEU A 22 20.02 1.74 2.02
C LEU A 22 21.14 1.60 3.05
N ARG A 23 21.16 0.46 3.74
CA ARG A 23 22.31 -0.01 4.50
C ARG A 23 22.77 -1.32 3.89
N ALA A 24 24.08 -1.51 3.83
CA ALA A 24 24.68 -2.75 3.37
C ALA A 24 25.70 -3.23 4.40
N PHE A 25 25.78 -4.54 4.59
CA PHE A 25 26.78 -5.15 5.45
C PHE A 25 27.14 -6.55 4.97
N GLY A 26 28.32 -6.98 5.37
CA GLY A 26 28.82 -8.30 5.05
C GLY A 26 30.15 -8.61 5.69
N THR A 27 30.85 -9.58 5.12
CA THR A 27 32.14 -10.05 5.60
C THR A 27 33.13 -10.11 4.47
N TYR A 28 34.41 -10.00 4.83
CA TYR A 28 35.52 -10.19 3.91
C TYR A 28 36.65 -10.92 4.61
N SER A 29 37.40 -11.68 3.83
CA SER A 29 38.60 -12.38 4.30
C SER A 29 39.80 -11.87 3.52
N MET A 30 40.93 -11.76 4.21
CA MET A 30 42.18 -11.35 3.59
C MET A 30 43.34 -12.13 4.18
N ARG A 31 44.46 -12.07 3.48
CA ARG A 31 45.76 -12.53 3.96
C ARG A 31 46.84 -11.50 3.67
N VAL A 32 47.90 -11.50 4.46
CA VAL A 32 49.09 -10.71 4.17
C VAL A 32 49.81 -11.39 3.00
N GLY A 33 49.92 -10.69 1.88
CA GLY A 33 50.67 -11.14 0.70
C GLY A 33 52.13 -10.67 0.75
N ASP A 34 52.33 -9.40 1.12
CA ASP A 34 53.66 -8.80 1.30
C ASP A 34 53.75 -8.17 2.70
N PRO A 35 54.41 -8.86 3.66
CA PRO A 35 54.57 -8.36 5.03
C PRO A 35 55.36 -7.06 5.14
N GLN A 36 56.35 -6.83 4.27
CA GLN A 36 57.17 -5.62 4.33
C GLN A 36 56.35 -4.41 3.88
N LEU A 37 55.63 -4.55 2.77
CA LEU A 37 54.74 -3.51 2.28
C LEU A 37 53.60 -3.22 3.29
N PHE A 38 53.01 -4.27 3.87
CA PHE A 38 51.98 -4.12 4.90
C PHE A 38 52.46 -3.36 6.13
N VAL A 39 53.62 -3.73 6.69
CA VAL A 39 54.18 -3.03 7.85
C VAL A 39 54.49 -1.57 7.49
N ASN A 40 55.10 -1.31 6.34
CA ASN A 40 55.44 0.06 5.94
C ASN A 40 54.20 0.94 5.71
N GLN A 41 53.20 0.43 5.00
CA GLN A 41 52.02 1.21 4.61
C GLN A 41 50.98 1.32 5.73
N VAL A 42 50.69 0.23 6.45
CA VAL A 42 49.62 0.22 7.44
C VAL A 42 50.12 0.63 8.82
N VAL A 43 51.26 0.07 9.25
CA VAL A 43 51.81 0.33 10.59
C VAL A 43 52.69 1.59 10.59
N GLY A 44 53.57 1.72 9.59
CA GLY A 44 54.55 2.82 9.49
C GLY A 44 53.92 4.17 9.15
N SER A 45 53.12 4.23 8.08
CA SER A 45 52.56 5.52 7.62
C SER A 45 51.36 6.01 8.43
N ARG A 46 50.54 5.08 8.96
CA ARG A 46 49.27 5.41 9.64
C ARG A 46 49.27 5.17 11.14
N GLY A 47 50.25 4.44 11.69
CA GLY A 47 50.26 4.09 13.11
C GLY A 47 49.10 3.18 13.54
N ALA A 48 48.58 2.34 12.63
CA ALA A 48 47.55 1.37 12.96
C ALA A 48 48.21 0.13 13.59
N PHE A 49 48.23 0.06 14.93
CA PHE A 49 48.90 -1.02 15.68
C PHE A 49 47.94 -2.10 16.22
N THR A 50 46.63 -1.88 16.11
CA THR A 50 45.61 -2.81 16.62
C THR A 50 44.75 -3.35 15.48
N THR A 51 44.24 -4.57 15.65
CA THR A 51 43.31 -5.18 14.68
C THR A 51 42.09 -4.30 14.43
N GLY A 52 41.56 -3.64 15.47
CA GLY A 52 40.43 -2.72 15.33
C GLY A 52 40.74 -1.50 14.47
N ALA A 53 41.89 -0.87 14.65
CA ALA A 53 42.31 0.27 13.84
C ALA A 53 42.54 -0.13 12.37
N ILE A 54 43.12 -1.31 12.15
CA ILE A 54 43.30 -1.87 10.79
C ILE A 54 41.94 -2.17 10.15
N GLU A 55 41.02 -2.77 10.89
CA GLU A 55 39.67 -3.08 10.39
C GLU A 55 38.89 -1.80 10.03
N GLU A 56 38.92 -0.77 10.86
CA GLU A 56 38.24 0.50 10.62
C GLU A 56 38.79 1.20 9.37
N PHE A 57 40.11 1.21 9.23
CA PHE A 57 40.77 1.72 8.04
C PHE A 57 40.37 0.94 6.77
N LEU A 58 40.47 -0.39 6.77
CA LEU A 58 40.14 -1.20 5.60
C LEU A 58 38.65 -1.14 5.27
N ARG A 59 37.79 -1.06 6.29
CA ARG A 59 36.35 -0.81 6.13
C ARG A 59 36.10 0.50 5.38
N SER A 60 36.86 1.56 5.63
CA SER A 60 36.70 2.82 4.89
C SER A 60 36.96 2.67 3.38
N ILE A 61 37.97 1.89 3.00
CA ILE A 61 38.30 1.60 1.60
C ILE A 61 37.19 0.76 0.96
N VAL A 62 36.80 -0.32 1.64
CA VAL A 62 35.73 -1.21 1.20
C VAL A 62 34.43 -0.43 0.94
N LEU A 63 34.05 0.45 1.87
CA LEU A 63 32.85 1.25 1.73
C LEU A 63 32.93 2.26 0.59
N THR A 64 34.10 2.83 0.31
CA THR A 64 34.26 3.79 -0.79
C THR A 64 34.02 3.10 -2.13
N GLU A 65 34.74 2.03 -2.42
CA GLU A 65 34.58 1.27 -3.67
C GLU A 65 33.20 0.63 -3.83
N PHE A 66 32.64 0.09 -2.75
CA PHE A 66 31.29 -0.48 -2.78
C PHE A 66 30.23 0.57 -3.13
N ASN A 67 30.36 1.79 -2.59
CA ASN A 67 29.41 2.87 -2.85
C ASN A 67 29.51 3.38 -4.29
N ASP A 68 30.72 3.49 -4.82
CA ASP A 68 30.94 3.92 -6.20
C ASP A 68 30.36 2.89 -7.18
N LEU A 69 30.56 1.59 -6.90
CA LEU A 69 29.93 0.52 -7.66
C LEU A 69 28.41 0.58 -7.57
N LEU A 70 27.83 0.65 -6.36
CA LEU A 70 26.38 0.77 -6.21
C LEU A 70 25.82 2.02 -6.92
N GLY A 71 26.49 3.16 -6.81
CA GLY A 71 26.06 4.40 -7.45
C GLY A 71 26.06 4.33 -8.98
N SER A 72 26.90 3.47 -9.56
CA SER A 72 26.92 3.21 -11.01
C SER A 72 25.78 2.29 -11.48
N LEU A 73 25.19 1.51 -10.57
CA LEU A 73 24.09 0.59 -10.89
C LEU A 73 22.76 1.35 -10.95
N GLN A 74 22.19 1.40 -12.15
CA GLN A 74 20.82 1.89 -12.36
C GLN A 74 19.87 0.69 -12.37
N THR A 75 19.49 0.19 -11.19
CA THR A 75 18.58 -0.96 -11.07
C THR A 75 17.56 -0.74 -9.95
N SER A 76 16.55 -1.61 -9.85
CA SER A 76 15.61 -1.64 -8.73
C SER A 76 16.23 -2.40 -7.55
N ILE A 77 15.96 -1.96 -6.32
CA ILE A 77 16.38 -2.61 -5.08
C ILE A 77 15.90 -4.06 -4.98
N LEU A 78 14.79 -4.39 -5.64
CA LEU A 78 14.25 -5.73 -5.71
C LEU A 78 15.17 -6.66 -6.50
N ASP A 79 15.79 -6.15 -7.57
CA ASP A 79 16.71 -6.90 -8.43
C ASP A 79 18.11 -6.99 -7.82
N ILE A 80 18.52 -6.00 -7.03
CA ILE A 80 19.81 -5.98 -6.33
C ILE A 80 20.00 -7.23 -5.46
N GLN A 81 18.93 -7.71 -4.80
CA GLN A 81 19.01 -8.92 -3.98
C GLN A 81 19.42 -10.14 -4.82
N GLY A 82 18.84 -10.27 -6.02
CA GLY A 82 19.15 -11.34 -6.97
C GLY A 82 20.57 -11.25 -7.55
N MET A 83 21.12 -10.04 -7.67
CA MET A 83 22.46 -9.79 -8.23
C MET A 83 23.56 -9.63 -7.16
N SER A 84 23.26 -9.82 -5.88
CA SER A 84 24.20 -9.59 -4.77
C SER A 84 25.53 -10.35 -4.92
N GLY A 85 25.51 -11.57 -5.46
CA GLY A 85 26.73 -12.34 -5.74
C GLY A 85 27.62 -11.72 -6.83
N GLU A 86 27.01 -11.13 -7.86
CA GLU A 86 27.72 -10.42 -8.93
C GLU A 86 28.31 -9.11 -8.40
N ILE A 87 27.54 -8.35 -7.61
CA ILE A 87 28.00 -7.13 -6.96
C ILE A 87 29.16 -7.44 -6.01
N ALA A 88 29.08 -8.52 -5.24
CA ALA A 88 30.16 -8.94 -4.35
C ALA A 88 31.44 -9.28 -5.14
N THR A 89 31.30 -9.96 -6.27
CA THR A 89 32.42 -10.30 -7.15
C THR A 89 33.04 -9.06 -7.79
N ALA A 90 32.21 -8.14 -8.30
CA ALA A 90 32.65 -6.86 -8.86
C ALA A 90 33.38 -6.01 -7.81
N THR A 91 32.83 -5.92 -6.60
CA THR A 91 33.43 -5.18 -5.48
C THR A 91 34.78 -5.78 -5.08
N ARG A 92 34.87 -7.11 -4.99
CA ARG A 92 36.14 -7.81 -4.72
C ARG A 92 37.21 -7.49 -5.77
N ASN A 93 36.82 -7.47 -7.04
CA ASN A 93 37.73 -7.20 -8.15
C ASN A 93 38.22 -5.74 -8.10
N ALA A 94 37.33 -4.78 -7.86
CA ALA A 94 37.67 -3.37 -7.70
C ALA A 94 38.66 -3.14 -6.54
N LEU A 95 38.42 -3.80 -5.40
CA LEU A 95 39.26 -3.70 -4.21
C LEU A 95 40.63 -4.40 -4.32
N THR A 96 40.86 -5.20 -5.36
CA THR A 96 42.06 -6.03 -5.45
C THR A 96 43.33 -5.18 -5.49
N ASP A 97 43.34 -4.13 -6.31
CA ASP A 97 44.51 -3.27 -6.48
C ASP A 97 44.80 -2.44 -5.21
N ASP A 98 43.76 -1.93 -4.55
CA ASP A 98 43.90 -1.19 -3.30
C ASP A 98 44.49 -2.04 -2.17
N PHE A 99 44.01 -3.29 -2.03
CA PHE A 99 44.56 -4.20 -1.05
C PHE A 99 46.00 -4.57 -1.38
N GLN A 100 46.33 -4.80 -2.65
CA GLN A 100 47.70 -5.11 -3.07
C GLN A 100 48.68 -3.97 -2.76
N ARG A 101 48.28 -2.70 -2.93
CA ARG A 101 49.09 -1.52 -2.56
C ARG A 101 49.41 -1.47 -1.06
N LEU A 102 48.60 -2.13 -0.25
CA LEU A 102 48.79 -2.26 1.21
C LEU A 102 49.51 -3.56 1.60
N GLY A 103 50.00 -4.36 0.65
CA GLY A 103 50.60 -5.67 0.93
C GLY A 103 49.59 -6.75 1.33
N LEU A 104 48.30 -6.50 1.12
CA LEU A 104 47.21 -7.40 1.45
C LEU A 104 46.66 -8.09 0.19
N GLN A 105 46.08 -9.26 0.38
CA GLN A 105 45.34 -9.96 -0.66
C GLN A 105 43.93 -10.28 -0.17
N LEU A 106 42.94 -9.78 -0.89
CA LEU A 106 41.53 -10.05 -0.63
C LEU A 106 41.18 -11.46 -1.14
N THR A 107 40.86 -12.37 -0.24
CA THR A 107 40.56 -13.77 -0.58
C THR A 107 39.09 -14.01 -0.82
N SER A 108 38.22 -13.33 -0.06
CA SER A 108 36.76 -13.41 -0.22
C SER A 108 36.12 -12.07 0.11
N PHE A 109 34.98 -11.81 -0.53
CA PHE A 109 34.11 -10.69 -0.22
C PHE A 109 32.67 -11.15 -0.35
N GLN A 110 31.86 -10.90 0.67
CA GLN A 110 30.47 -11.33 0.72
C GLN A 110 29.58 -10.17 1.18
N ILE A 111 28.42 -10.06 0.55
CA ILE A 111 27.33 -9.19 0.97
C ILE A 111 26.35 -10.07 1.74
N SER A 112 26.11 -9.76 3.01
CA SER A 112 25.16 -10.53 3.83
C SER A 112 23.73 -10.01 3.65
N ALA A 113 23.54 -8.70 3.65
CA ALA A 113 22.27 -8.09 3.31
C ALA A 113 22.43 -6.64 2.85
N ILE A 114 21.48 -6.21 2.02
CA ILE A 114 21.23 -4.82 1.68
C ILE A 114 19.81 -4.52 2.14
N THR A 115 19.65 -3.67 3.15
CA THR A 115 18.37 -3.44 3.84
C THR A 115 18.04 -1.94 3.86
N PRO A 116 16.82 -1.54 3.50
CA PRO A 116 16.34 -0.18 3.74
C PRO A 116 16.33 0.14 5.25
N PRO A 117 16.53 1.40 5.67
CA PRO A 117 16.23 1.83 7.03
C PRO A 117 14.76 1.59 7.38
N GLU A 118 14.47 1.38 8.66
CA GLU A 118 13.11 1.16 9.19
C GLU A 118 12.11 2.24 8.73
N GLU A 119 12.52 3.51 8.72
CA GLU A 119 11.71 4.62 8.20
C GLU A 119 11.35 4.45 6.71
N VAL A 120 12.26 3.92 5.90
CA VAL A 120 12.01 3.66 4.47
C VAL A 120 11.17 2.39 4.31
N GLN A 121 11.40 1.37 5.14
CA GLN A 121 10.62 0.15 5.15
C GLN A 121 9.14 0.46 5.45
N GLU A 122 8.86 1.27 6.47
CA GLU A 122 7.50 1.72 6.79
C GLU A 122 6.85 2.47 5.63
N ARG A 123 7.60 3.35 4.95
CA ARG A 123 7.10 4.09 3.77
C ARG A 123 6.84 3.18 2.58
N ILE A 124 7.66 2.14 2.38
CA ILE A 124 7.47 1.13 1.34
C ILE A 124 6.24 0.28 1.68
N ASP A 125 6.09 -0.16 2.92
CA ASP A 125 4.94 -0.96 3.37
C ASP A 125 3.65 -0.13 3.30
N GLU A 126 3.73 1.17 3.59
CA GLU A 126 2.62 2.12 3.44
C GLU A 126 2.23 2.30 1.97
N ARG A 127 3.21 2.56 1.10
CA ARG A 127 2.99 2.72 -0.35
C ARG A 127 2.50 1.43 -1.00
N SER A 128 3.04 0.29 -0.60
CA SER A 128 2.64 -1.03 -1.08
C SER A 128 1.24 -1.39 -0.58
N GLY A 129 0.92 -1.07 0.68
CA GLY A 129 -0.43 -1.20 1.23
C GLY A 129 -1.45 -0.31 0.50
N MET A 130 -1.09 0.93 0.18
CA MET A 130 -1.92 1.81 -0.65
C MET A 130 -2.12 1.26 -2.07
N ALA A 131 -1.05 0.76 -2.70
CA ALA A 131 -1.11 0.17 -4.03
C ALA A 131 -1.93 -1.14 -4.06
N ALA A 132 -1.82 -1.97 -3.01
CA ALA A 132 -2.56 -3.22 -2.88
C ALA A 132 -4.06 -3.00 -2.64
N LEU A 133 -4.42 -1.96 -1.88
CA LEU A 133 -5.81 -1.66 -1.56
C LEU A 133 -6.51 -0.84 -2.64
N GLY A 134 -5.76 -0.13 -3.49
CA GLY A 134 -6.24 0.58 -4.70
C GLY A 134 -7.18 1.77 -4.46
N ASP A 135 -7.91 1.80 -3.34
CA ASP A 135 -8.86 2.82 -2.96
C ASP A 135 -8.46 3.46 -1.62
N MET A 136 -8.35 4.79 -1.61
CA MET A 136 -8.02 5.60 -0.44
C MET A 136 -8.99 5.35 0.72
N ARG A 137 -10.25 5.00 0.42
CA ARG A 137 -11.25 4.66 1.44
C ARG A 137 -10.91 3.35 2.15
N THR A 138 -10.49 2.33 1.40
CA THR A 138 -10.10 1.03 1.94
C THR A 138 -8.82 1.14 2.76
N TYR A 139 -7.86 1.96 2.31
CA TYR A 139 -6.65 2.25 3.07
C TYR A 139 -6.95 2.93 4.42
N MET A 140 -7.80 3.96 4.44
CA MET A 140 -8.22 4.63 5.68
C MET A 140 -8.97 3.68 6.63
N GLN A 141 -9.83 2.79 6.10
CA GLN A 141 -10.49 1.76 6.88
C GLN A 141 -9.49 0.76 7.48
N TYR A 142 -8.50 0.32 6.69
CA TYR A 142 -7.45 -0.59 7.13
C TYR A 142 -6.59 0.01 8.25
N LYS A 143 -6.11 1.25 8.07
CA LYS A 143 -5.32 1.96 9.10
C LYS A 143 -6.14 2.21 10.38
N THR A 144 -7.44 2.49 10.25
CA THR A 144 -8.34 2.63 11.41
C THR A 144 -8.48 1.30 12.15
N ALA A 145 -8.66 0.19 11.43
CA ALA A 145 -8.76 -1.14 12.04
C ALA A 145 -7.45 -1.57 12.75
N GLN A 146 -6.30 -1.26 12.15
CA GLN A 146 -4.98 -1.51 12.75
C GLN A 146 -4.80 -0.71 14.05
N ALA A 147 -5.13 0.59 14.05
CA ALA A 147 -5.02 1.44 15.24
C ALA A 147 -5.92 0.98 16.40
N ILE A 148 -7.11 0.44 16.09
CA ILE A 148 -8.00 -0.17 17.11
C ILE A 148 -7.37 -1.44 17.69
N GLY A 149 -6.77 -2.29 16.84
CA GLY A 149 -6.05 -3.49 17.27
C GLY A 149 -4.85 -3.18 18.17
N ASP A 150 -4.03 -2.20 17.79
CA ASP A 150 -2.85 -1.80 18.55
C ASP A 150 -3.21 -1.18 19.91
N ALA A 151 -4.31 -0.40 19.98
CA ALA A 151 -4.86 0.12 21.22
C ALA A 151 -5.44 -0.98 22.12
N ALA A 152 -6.08 -2.00 21.54
CA ALA A 152 -6.63 -3.14 22.27
C ALA A 152 -5.53 -4.06 22.83
N ASN A 153 -4.39 -4.18 22.14
CA ASN A 153 -3.25 -4.99 22.56
C ASN A 153 -2.36 -4.30 23.62
N ASN A 154 -2.55 -3.00 23.89
CA ASN A 154 -1.87 -2.25 24.95
C ASN A 154 -2.84 -1.67 26.01
N PRO A 155 -3.57 -2.53 26.77
CA PRO A 155 -4.57 -2.09 27.74
C PRO A 155 -3.98 -1.34 28.95
N GLY A 156 -2.65 -1.30 29.11
CA GLY A 156 -1.95 -0.57 30.18
C GLY A 156 -1.51 0.86 29.82
N GLY A 157 -1.65 1.30 28.56
CA GLY A 157 -1.30 2.65 28.09
C GLY A 157 -2.50 3.61 28.02
N GLY A 158 -3.62 3.27 28.67
CA GLY A 158 -4.93 3.91 28.55
C GLY A 158 -5.07 5.33 29.10
N GLY A 159 -3.97 6.04 29.34
CA GLY A 159 -3.96 7.45 29.76
C GLY A 159 -3.64 8.43 28.63
N ASP A 160 -2.76 8.05 27.69
CA ASP A 160 -2.16 9.01 26.74
C ASP A 160 -2.67 8.87 25.29
N ALA A 161 -3.23 7.71 24.91
CA ALA A 161 -3.85 7.54 23.58
C ALA A 161 -5.18 8.30 23.43
N ALA A 162 -5.82 8.65 24.55
CA ALA A 162 -6.95 9.58 24.57
C ALA A 162 -6.51 11.05 24.41
N ALA A 163 -5.24 11.36 24.68
CA ALA A 163 -4.72 12.73 24.66
C ALA A 163 -4.06 13.10 23.31
N THR A 164 -3.55 12.14 22.55
CA THR A 164 -2.86 12.39 21.27
C THR A 164 -3.79 12.54 20.07
N GLY A 165 -4.87 13.33 20.17
CA GLY A 165 -5.67 13.83 19.04
C GLY A 165 -6.42 12.81 18.16
N VAL A 166 -6.00 11.54 18.15
CA VAL A 166 -6.59 10.42 17.41
C VAL A 166 -7.67 9.75 18.25
N GLY A 167 -7.48 9.60 19.58
CA GLY A 167 -8.52 9.13 20.49
C GLY A 167 -9.70 10.11 20.64
N LEU A 168 -9.43 11.41 20.53
CA LEU A 168 -10.46 12.45 20.49
C LEU A 168 -11.05 12.62 19.08
N GLY A 169 -10.25 12.57 18.01
CA GLY A 169 -10.77 12.69 16.63
C GLY A 169 -11.60 11.47 16.19
N ALA A 170 -11.14 10.27 16.52
CA ALA A 170 -11.90 9.03 16.28
C ALA A 170 -13.00 8.84 17.35
N GLY A 171 -12.79 9.22 18.61
CA GLY A 171 -13.82 9.18 19.65
C GLY A 171 -14.95 10.19 19.42
N LEU A 172 -14.67 11.36 18.84
CA LEU A 172 -15.68 12.33 18.43
C LEU A 172 -16.28 11.97 17.07
N GLY A 173 -15.52 11.46 16.10
CA GLY A 173 -16.05 11.02 14.81
C GLY A 173 -16.93 9.76 14.91
N MET A 174 -16.50 8.78 15.71
CA MET A 174 -17.26 7.57 16.02
C MET A 174 -18.36 7.86 17.06
N GLY A 175 -18.12 8.75 18.02
CA GLY A 175 -19.13 9.23 18.96
C GLY A 175 -20.23 10.02 18.27
N GLN A 176 -19.93 10.79 17.23
CA GLN A 176 -20.92 11.50 16.42
C GLN A 176 -21.68 10.53 15.51
N ALA A 177 -21.01 9.56 14.88
CA ALA A 177 -21.69 8.51 14.11
C ALA A 177 -22.58 7.60 14.98
N MET A 178 -22.15 7.29 16.21
CA MET A 178 -22.90 6.51 17.19
C MET A 178 -24.02 7.31 17.86
N ALA A 179 -23.82 8.62 18.07
CA ALA A 179 -24.88 9.52 18.52
C ALA A 179 -25.93 9.76 17.44
N GLN A 180 -25.55 9.76 16.15
CA GLN A 180 -26.49 9.79 15.03
C GLN A 180 -27.32 8.50 15.01
N SER A 181 -26.68 7.33 15.14
CA SER A 181 -27.39 6.04 15.15
C SER A 181 -28.22 5.80 16.42
N MET A 182 -27.85 6.36 17.58
CA MET A 182 -28.69 6.36 18.77
C MET A 182 -29.87 7.34 18.69
N ARG A 183 -29.72 8.49 18.01
CA ARG A 183 -30.86 9.38 17.76
C ARG A 183 -31.87 8.75 16.81
N ASP A 184 -31.40 8.02 15.80
CA ASP A 184 -32.25 7.26 14.89
C ASP A 184 -32.91 6.04 15.58
N ALA A 185 -32.32 5.52 16.67
CA ALA A 185 -32.91 4.44 17.47
C ALA A 185 -33.89 4.92 18.57
N LEU A 186 -33.80 6.18 19.02
CA LEU A 186 -34.69 6.74 20.05
C LEU A 186 -35.84 7.60 19.49
N ALA A 187 -35.79 7.94 18.20
CA ALA A 187 -36.86 8.64 17.49
C ALA A 187 -37.75 7.65 16.73
N THR A 188 -38.40 6.71 17.45
CA THR A 188 -39.48 5.91 16.89
C THR A 188 -40.84 6.44 17.37
N PRO A 189 -41.57 7.21 16.54
CA PRO A 189 -43.00 7.06 16.41
C PRO A 189 -43.30 6.13 15.22
N ALA A 190 -44.14 5.12 15.49
CA ALA A 190 -44.98 4.32 14.59
C ALA A 190 -44.59 4.17 13.10
N GLN A 191 -44.48 2.91 12.68
CA GLN A 191 -44.44 2.42 11.29
C GLN A 191 -45.29 3.22 10.30
N PRO A 192 -44.81 3.28 9.04
CA PRO A 192 -45.66 2.92 7.91
C PRO A 192 -45.14 1.68 7.19
N ALA A 193 -46.09 0.88 6.71
CA ALA A 193 -45.91 -0.35 5.97
C ALA A 193 -44.96 -0.21 4.76
N THR A 194 -44.14 -1.25 4.55
CA THR A 194 -43.34 -1.45 3.34
C THR A 194 -44.23 -1.42 2.10
N ALA A 195 -44.03 -0.41 1.25
CA ALA A 195 -44.63 -0.37 -0.07
C ALA A 195 -44.05 -1.51 -0.93
N PRO A 196 -44.89 -2.24 -1.70
CA PRO A 196 -44.42 -3.33 -2.56
C PRO A 196 -43.44 -2.82 -3.63
N THR A 197 -42.46 -3.66 -4.00
CA THR A 197 -41.47 -3.40 -5.07
C THR A 197 -41.55 -4.47 -6.16
N VAL A 198 -41.25 -4.12 -7.40
CA VAL A 198 -41.18 -5.01 -8.57
C VAL A 198 -39.78 -4.98 -9.20
N THR A 199 -39.32 -6.12 -9.71
CA THR A 199 -38.01 -6.23 -10.38
C THR A 199 -38.16 -5.95 -11.87
N CYS A 200 -37.33 -5.05 -12.40
CA CYS A 200 -37.31 -4.74 -13.84
C CYS A 200 -36.78 -5.95 -14.63
N PRO A 201 -37.53 -6.47 -15.64
CA PRO A 201 -37.11 -7.63 -16.41
C PRO A 201 -35.90 -7.36 -17.33
N LYS A 202 -35.62 -6.10 -17.65
CA LYS A 202 -34.53 -5.74 -18.58
C LYS A 202 -33.19 -5.51 -17.89
N CYS A 203 -33.20 -4.84 -16.74
CA CYS A 203 -31.96 -4.45 -16.04
C CYS A 203 -31.85 -5.01 -14.62
N GLN A 204 -32.81 -5.83 -14.18
CA GLN A 204 -32.86 -6.44 -12.84
C GLN A 204 -32.94 -5.43 -11.68
N ALA A 205 -33.09 -4.13 -11.96
CA ALA A 205 -33.23 -3.12 -10.92
C ALA A 205 -34.57 -3.25 -10.18
N THR A 206 -34.52 -3.11 -8.86
CA THR A 206 -35.72 -3.03 -8.02
C THR A 206 -36.36 -1.66 -8.17
N VAL A 207 -37.63 -1.64 -8.56
CA VAL A 207 -38.42 -0.43 -8.79
C VAL A 207 -39.67 -0.48 -7.91
N ALA A 208 -40.21 0.66 -7.50
CA ALA A 208 -41.46 0.71 -6.73
C ALA A 208 -42.63 0.05 -7.52
N ALA A 209 -43.45 -0.74 -6.84
CA ALA A 209 -44.63 -1.34 -7.48
C ALA A 209 -45.59 -0.25 -7.97
N GLY A 210 -46.04 -0.36 -9.22
CA GLY A 210 -46.86 0.65 -9.89
C GLY A 210 -46.08 1.71 -10.68
N ALA A 211 -44.74 1.68 -10.67
CA ALA A 211 -43.93 2.54 -11.52
C ALA A 211 -44.16 2.20 -13.01
N ARG A 212 -44.61 3.18 -13.81
CA ARG A 212 -44.86 2.98 -15.26
C ARG A 212 -43.60 2.77 -16.08
N PHE A 213 -42.46 3.25 -15.59
CA PHE A 213 -41.15 3.12 -16.24
C PHE A 213 -40.11 2.75 -15.19
N CYS A 214 -39.14 1.94 -15.58
CA CYS A 214 -37.97 1.65 -14.77
C CYS A 214 -37.14 2.91 -14.65
N THR A 215 -36.94 3.37 -13.42
CA THR A 215 -36.11 4.55 -13.10
C THR A 215 -34.63 4.36 -13.45
N ASN A 216 -34.18 3.13 -13.67
CA ASN A 216 -32.79 2.81 -13.98
C ASN A 216 -32.54 2.72 -15.50
N CYS A 217 -33.38 2.02 -16.25
CA CYS A 217 -33.15 1.77 -17.69
C CYS A 217 -34.22 2.34 -18.63
N GLY A 218 -35.20 3.08 -18.11
CA GLY A 218 -36.27 3.72 -18.90
C GLY A 218 -37.30 2.76 -19.51
N THR A 219 -37.18 1.45 -19.26
CA THR A 219 -38.11 0.45 -19.83
C THR A 219 -39.48 0.56 -19.19
N GLN A 220 -40.53 0.57 -19.99
CA GLN A 220 -41.90 0.62 -19.49
C GLN A 220 -42.24 -0.65 -18.71
N LEU A 221 -42.64 -0.48 -17.44
CA LEU A 221 -43.05 -1.54 -16.53
C LEU A 221 -44.58 -1.41 -16.39
N GLN A 222 -45.32 -1.92 -17.37
CA GLN A 222 -46.79 -1.84 -17.35
C GLN A 222 -47.36 -2.54 -16.11
N ALA A 223 -48.28 -1.85 -15.43
CA ALA A 223 -49.17 -2.48 -14.46
C ALA A 223 -50.30 -3.21 -15.24
N PRO A 224 -50.68 -4.44 -14.84
CA PRO A 224 -51.79 -5.16 -15.44
C PRO A 224 -53.10 -4.47 -15.09
N GLY A 225 -53.93 -4.19 -16.09
CA GLY A 225 -55.29 -3.65 -15.89
C GLY A 225 -55.82 -2.70 -16.98
N GLY A 226 -55.11 -2.52 -18.10
CA GLY A 226 -55.62 -1.70 -19.21
C GLY A 226 -56.81 -2.36 -19.92
N ILE A 227 -57.80 -1.56 -20.30
CA ILE A 227 -58.90 -2.00 -21.16
C ILE A 227 -58.50 -1.78 -22.62
N VAL A 228 -58.50 -2.84 -23.41
CA VAL A 228 -58.23 -2.78 -24.85
C VAL A 228 -59.49 -2.28 -25.54
N CYS A 229 -59.36 -1.24 -26.37
CA CYS A 229 -60.50 -0.70 -27.10
C CYS A 229 -60.98 -1.71 -28.16
N PRO A 230 -62.25 -2.15 -28.14
CA PRO A 230 -62.75 -3.15 -29.08
C PRO A 230 -62.88 -2.65 -30.53
N LYS A 231 -62.70 -1.33 -30.77
CA LYS A 231 -62.83 -0.74 -32.11
C LYS A 231 -61.49 -0.51 -32.81
N CYS A 232 -60.42 -0.24 -32.06
CA CYS A 232 -59.14 0.18 -32.63
C CYS A 232 -57.93 -0.46 -31.93
N ASP A 233 -58.16 -1.46 -31.09
CA ASP A 233 -57.17 -2.27 -30.34
C ASP A 233 -56.17 -1.47 -29.50
N THR A 234 -56.44 -0.18 -29.28
CA THR A 234 -55.57 0.66 -28.46
C THR A 234 -55.78 0.30 -27.00
N GLU A 235 -54.69 0.04 -26.28
CA GLU A 235 -54.70 -0.18 -24.84
C GLU A 235 -54.92 1.14 -24.09
N ASN A 236 -55.97 1.20 -23.27
CA ASN A 236 -56.30 2.38 -22.48
C ASN A 236 -56.11 2.05 -20.99
N ALA A 237 -55.85 3.07 -20.17
CA ALA A 237 -55.67 2.89 -18.73
C ALA A 237 -56.91 2.24 -18.08
N ALA A 238 -56.69 1.50 -16.99
CA ALA A 238 -57.76 0.94 -16.16
C ALA A 238 -58.77 2.04 -15.77
N GLY A 239 -60.06 1.84 -16.07
CA GLY A 239 -61.13 2.80 -15.77
C GLY A 239 -61.29 3.96 -16.76
N ALA A 240 -60.63 3.92 -17.93
CA ALA A 240 -60.86 4.91 -18.98
C ALA A 240 -62.31 4.84 -19.50
N LYS A 241 -63.04 5.96 -19.47
CA LYS A 241 -64.41 6.05 -20.02
C LYS A 241 -64.44 6.17 -21.53
N PHE A 242 -63.39 6.70 -22.14
CA PHE A 242 -63.26 6.85 -23.59
C PHE A 242 -61.88 6.40 -24.04
N CYS A 243 -61.81 5.81 -25.23
CA CYS A 243 -60.55 5.46 -25.86
C CYS A 243 -59.78 6.73 -26.22
N THR A 244 -58.51 6.79 -25.82
CA THR A 244 -57.63 7.93 -26.07
C THR A 244 -57.23 8.10 -27.54
N ASN A 245 -57.47 7.09 -28.38
CA ASN A 245 -57.13 7.12 -29.80
C ASN A 245 -58.35 7.37 -30.69
N CYS A 246 -59.44 6.62 -30.49
CA CYS A 246 -60.61 6.70 -31.38
C CYS A 246 -61.87 7.32 -30.75
N GLY A 247 -61.84 7.69 -29.47
CA GLY A 247 -62.96 8.30 -28.75
C GLY A 247 -64.12 7.35 -28.41
N THR A 248 -64.01 6.06 -28.72
CA THR A 248 -65.05 5.06 -28.40
C THR A 248 -65.24 4.94 -26.90
N ASN A 249 -66.49 4.91 -26.43
CA ASN A 249 -66.82 4.71 -25.03
C ASN A 249 -66.42 3.29 -24.57
N LEU A 250 -65.69 3.20 -23.45
CA LEU A 250 -65.16 1.96 -22.89
C LEU A 250 -65.80 1.60 -21.54
N SER A 251 -66.64 2.46 -20.95
CA SER A 251 -67.45 2.12 -19.79
C SER A 251 -68.70 1.39 -20.24
N GLY A 252 -68.76 0.08 -20.03
CA GLY A 252 -69.93 -0.74 -20.31
C GLY A 252 -71.02 -0.52 -19.25
N GLU A 253 -71.92 0.42 -19.52
CA GLU A 253 -73.26 0.55 -18.92
C GLU A 253 -74.19 0.96 -20.08
N GLU A 254 -75.15 0.09 -20.42
CA GLU A 254 -76.39 0.51 -21.10
C GLU A 254 -77.29 1.25 -20.11
#